data_AF-A0A653K3E0-F1
#
_entry.id   AF-A0A653K3E0-F1
#
_cell.length_a   1.000
_cell.length_b   1.000
_cell.length_c   1.000
_cell.angle_alpha   90.00
_cell.angle_beta   90.00
_cell.angle_gamma   90.00
#
_symmetry.space_group_name_H-M   'P 1'
#
loop_
_entity.id
_entity.type
_entity.pdbx_description
1 polymer ?
#
loop_
_entity_poly.entity_id
_entity_poly.type
_entity_poly.pdbx_seq_one_letter_code
_entity_poly.pdbx_strand_id
1 'polypeptide(L)'
;MNEPTSPNMYIKPDYSAQVEQWLAEGNQIRSLENGEGAESKKFNNRDKSKSPQDAMRQVMSNSVAIAKAQKANPFVKARAEARSKGLIHYTGCKCRTCGSSNKFVSTNSCVECNRSKAAKRMSNKGAKA
;
A
#
# COMPACT_ATOMS: atom_id res chain seq x y z
N MET A 1 -56.60 -10.51 -44.07
CA MET A 1 -56.23 -9.18 -43.58
C MET A 1 -54.72 -9.16 -43.45
N ASN A 2 -54.00 -8.71 -44.49
CA ASN A 2 -52.54 -8.62 -44.45
C ASN A 2 -52.16 -7.17 -44.18
N GLU A 3 -51.56 -6.90 -43.02
CA GLU A 3 -51.04 -5.57 -42.69
C GLU A 3 -49.75 -5.30 -43.48
N PRO A 4 -49.58 -4.12 -44.08
CA PRO A 4 -48.32 -3.75 -44.73
C PRO A 4 -47.29 -3.42 -43.65
N THR A 5 -46.27 -4.27 -43.53
CA THR A 5 -45.10 -4.02 -42.67
C THR A 5 -44.26 -2.90 -43.31
N SER A 6 -44.52 -1.66 -42.90
CA SER A 6 -43.70 -0.51 -43.31
C SER A 6 -42.28 -0.67 -42.75
N PRO A 7 -41.21 -0.54 -43.56
CA PRO A 7 -39.84 -0.64 -43.08
C PRO A 7 -39.57 0.44 -42.04
N ASN A 8 -39.10 0.04 -40.86
CA ASN A 8 -38.62 0.96 -39.83
C ASN A 8 -37.36 1.67 -40.34
N MET A 9 -37.56 2.76 -41.08
CA MET A 9 -36.52 3.64 -41.58
C MET A 9 -36.01 4.49 -40.40
N TYR A 10 -35.11 3.93 -39.60
CA TYR A 10 -34.45 4.65 -38.53
C TYR A 10 -33.55 5.72 -39.16
N ILE A 11 -34.08 6.92 -39.36
CA ILE A 11 -33.31 8.08 -39.82
C ILE A 11 -32.31 8.39 -38.72
N LYS A 12 -31.02 8.20 -39.03
CA LYS A 12 -29.94 8.55 -38.09
C LYS A 12 -30.10 10.03 -37.72
N PRO A 13 -29.89 10.41 -36.45
CA PRO A 13 -29.94 11.81 -36.05
C PRO A 13 -28.99 12.62 -36.93
N ASP A 14 -29.44 13.78 -37.39
CA ASP A 14 -28.58 14.69 -38.14
C ASP A 14 -27.64 15.41 -37.17
N TYR A 15 -26.34 15.20 -37.37
CA TYR A 15 -25.27 15.79 -36.56
C TYR A 15 -24.57 16.95 -37.30
N SER A 16 -25.08 17.36 -38.47
CA SER A 16 -24.52 18.43 -39.31
C SER A 16 -24.15 19.68 -38.50
N ALA A 17 -25.10 20.20 -37.71
CA ALA A 17 -24.88 21.39 -36.87
C ALA A 17 -23.79 21.20 -35.80
N GLN A 18 -23.69 20.00 -35.21
CA GLN A 18 -22.67 19.70 -34.20
C GLN A 18 -21.28 19.59 -34.82
N VAL A 19 -21.22 19.04 -36.04
CA VAL A 19 -19.97 18.96 -36.83
C VAL A 19 -19.52 20.35 -37.25
N GLU A 20 -20.42 21.21 -37.71
CA GLU A 20 -20.11 22.60 -38.07
C GLU A 20 -19.62 23.40 -36.87
N GLN A 21 -20.26 23.23 -35.71
CA GLN A 21 -19.82 23.86 -34.47
C GLN A 21 -18.43 23.38 -34.06
N TRP A 22 -18.15 22.07 -34.14
CA TRP A 22 -16.82 21.52 -33.84
C TRP A 22 -15.73 22.01 -34.80
N LEU A 23 -16.07 22.16 -36.09
CA LEU A 23 -15.21 22.77 -37.11
C LEU A 23 -14.92 24.24 -36.80
N ALA A 24 -15.93 25.01 -36.39
CA ALA A 24 -15.79 26.41 -36.01
C ALA A 24 -14.95 26.60 -34.73
N GLU A 25 -15.03 25.65 -33.78
CA GLU A 25 -14.21 25.61 -32.56
C GLU A 25 -12.75 25.16 -32.82
N GLY A 26 -12.37 24.96 -34.08
CA GLY A 26 -10.98 24.74 -34.49
C GLY A 26 -10.50 23.30 -34.39
N ASN A 27 -11.41 22.31 -34.39
CA ASN A 27 -11.09 20.88 -34.38
C ASN A 27 -10.17 20.43 -33.23
N GLN A 28 -10.28 21.09 -32.08
CA GLN A 28 -9.39 20.80 -30.97
C GLN A 28 -9.73 19.42 -30.36
N ILE A 29 -8.87 18.44 -30.59
CA ILE A 29 -8.87 17.20 -29.81
C ILE A 29 -8.40 17.59 -28.41
N ARG A 30 -9.34 17.69 -27.46
CA ARG A 30 -9.01 17.97 -26.06
C ARG A 30 -8.03 16.90 -25.59
N SER A 31 -6.82 17.32 -25.22
CA SER A 31 -5.90 16.44 -24.51
C SER A 31 -6.50 16.18 -23.14
N LEU A 32 -6.96 14.94 -22.94
CA LEU A 32 -7.39 14.48 -21.63
C LEU A 32 -6.18 14.45 -20.70
N GLU A 33 -6.37 14.88 -19.45
CA GLU A 33 -5.31 14.71 -18.45
C GLU A 33 -5.05 13.21 -18.20
N ASN A 34 -3.86 12.90 -17.71
CA ASN A 34 -3.47 11.52 -17.39
C ASN A 34 -4.47 10.93 -16.38
N GLY A 35 -5.33 10.01 -16.83
CA GLY A 35 -6.33 9.33 -15.99
C GLY A 35 -7.78 9.64 -16.36
N GLU A 36 -8.04 10.62 -17.24
CA GLU A 36 -9.40 10.96 -17.71
C GLU A 36 -9.84 10.12 -18.92
N GLY A 37 -9.06 9.11 -19.29
CA GLY A 37 -9.39 8.14 -20.32
C GLY A 37 -10.48 7.17 -19.88
N ALA A 38 -11.71 7.45 -20.31
CA ALA A 38 -12.89 6.60 -20.29
C ALA A 38 -13.41 6.20 -18.89
N GLU A 39 -14.56 6.79 -18.52
CA GLU A 39 -15.46 6.35 -17.43
C GLU A 39 -16.02 4.92 -17.59
N SER A 40 -15.38 4.06 -18.40
CA SER A 40 -15.74 2.66 -18.45
C SER A 40 -15.13 1.95 -17.24
N LYS A 41 -15.90 1.92 -16.13
CA LYS A 41 -15.65 1.02 -14.98
C LYS A 41 -15.61 -0.45 -15.42
N LYS A 42 -16.09 -0.73 -16.64
CA LYS A 42 -16.17 -2.05 -17.26
C LYS A 42 -15.42 -2.08 -18.60
N PHE A 43 -14.70 -3.16 -18.88
CA PHE A 43 -14.19 -3.52 -20.20
C PHE A 43 -14.75 -4.91 -20.53
N ASN A 44 -15.47 -5.05 -21.64
CA ASN A 44 -16.16 -6.29 -22.02
C ASN A 44 -17.11 -6.82 -20.92
N ASN A 45 -18.00 -5.97 -20.38
CA ASN A 45 -18.93 -6.28 -19.27
C ASN A 45 -18.28 -6.75 -17.95
N ARG A 46 -16.94 -6.85 -17.89
CA ARG A 46 -16.21 -7.18 -16.68
C ARG A 46 -15.81 -5.90 -15.96
N ASP A 47 -16.13 -5.81 -14.67
CA ASP A 47 -15.60 -4.74 -13.84
C ASP A 47 -14.07 -4.75 -13.92
N LYS A 48 -13.46 -3.61 -14.32
CA LYS A 48 -12.00 -3.43 -14.31
C LYS A 48 -11.44 -3.58 -12.89
N SER A 49 -12.27 -3.40 -11.87
CA SER A 49 -11.91 -3.70 -10.49
C SER A 49 -11.79 -5.22 -10.32
N LYS A 50 -10.58 -5.72 -10.00
CA LYS A 50 -10.24 -7.11 -9.63
C LYS A 50 -9.73 -7.98 -10.80
N SER A 51 -8.82 -7.46 -11.61
CA SER A 51 -7.91 -8.37 -12.32
C SER A 51 -6.94 -9.02 -11.31
N PRO A 52 -6.49 -10.27 -11.51
CA PRO A 52 -5.43 -10.86 -10.69
C PRO A 52 -4.15 -10.01 -10.65
N GLN A 53 -3.87 -9.27 -11.73
CA GLN A 53 -2.75 -8.35 -11.83
C GLN A 53 -2.89 -7.17 -10.86
N ASP A 54 -4.09 -6.60 -10.72
CA ASP A 54 -4.35 -5.51 -9.76
C ASP A 54 -4.22 -5.98 -8.32
N ALA A 55 -4.69 -7.19 -8.03
CA ALA A 55 -4.51 -7.80 -6.71
C ALA A 55 -3.01 -7.94 -6.37
N MET A 56 -2.20 -8.44 -7.32
CA MET A 56 -0.75 -8.52 -7.15
C MET A 56 -0.11 -7.13 -6.97
N ARG A 57 -0.49 -6.14 -7.80
CA ARG A 57 -0.01 -4.76 -7.68
C ARG A 57 -0.33 -4.18 -6.29
N GLN A 58 -1.52 -4.45 -5.76
CA GLN A 58 -1.91 -4.00 -4.43
C GLN A 58 -1.07 -4.64 -3.32
N VAL A 59 -0.82 -5.95 -3.38
CA VAL A 59 0.05 -6.65 -2.42
C VAL A 59 1.46 -6.07 -2.43
N MET A 60 2.03 -5.83 -3.61
CA MET A 60 3.36 -5.24 -3.75
C MET A 60 3.40 -3.80 -3.20
N SER A 61 2.39 -2.99 -3.53
CA SER A 61 2.26 -1.62 -3.02
C SER A 61 2.18 -1.59 -1.49
N ASN A 62 1.34 -2.45 -0.90
CA ASN A 62 1.23 -2.58 0.56
C ASN A 62 2.55 -3.00 1.20
N SER A 63 3.27 -3.93 0.57
CA SER A 63 4.57 -4.39 1.06
C SER A 63 5.60 -3.25 1.09
N VAL A 64 5.64 -2.43 0.04
CA VAL A 64 6.51 -1.24 -0.03
C VAL A 64 6.10 -0.20 1.03
N ALA A 65 4.80 0.04 1.21
CA ALA A 65 4.28 0.98 2.21
C ALA A 65 4.67 0.54 3.64
N ILE A 66 4.53 -0.74 3.95
CA ILE A 66 4.94 -1.33 5.24
C ILE A 66 6.44 -1.15 5.46
N ALA A 67 7.28 -1.47 4.46
CA ALA A 67 8.73 -1.30 4.56
C ALA A 67 9.13 0.16 4.79
N LYS A 68 8.49 1.11 4.10
CA LYS A 68 8.69 2.55 4.32
C LYS A 68 8.29 2.97 5.73
N ALA A 69 7.13 2.53 6.21
CA ALA A 69 6.66 2.82 7.56
C ALA A 69 7.61 2.25 8.65
N GLN A 70 8.11 1.03 8.46
CA GLN A 70 9.10 0.43 9.36
C GLN A 70 10.41 1.23 9.38
N LYS A 71 10.89 1.71 8.22
CA LYS A 71 12.08 2.57 8.13
C LYS A 71 11.87 3.94 8.77
N ALA A 72 10.64 4.44 8.77
CA ALA A 72 10.27 5.69 9.43
C ALA A 72 10.19 5.55 10.98
N ASN A 73 10.08 4.33 11.51
CA ASN A 73 9.95 4.09 12.94
C ASN A 73 11.18 4.61 13.71
N PRO A 74 10.99 5.49 14.72
CA PRO A 74 12.09 6.12 15.45
C PRO A 74 12.97 5.09 16.18
N PHE A 75 12.40 3.99 16.68
CA PHE A 75 13.17 2.96 17.40
C PHE A 75 14.04 2.12 16.46
N VAL A 76 13.63 1.97 15.19
CA VAL A 76 14.45 1.30 14.15
C VAL A 76 15.64 2.18 13.80
N LYS A 77 15.44 3.49 13.64
CA LYS A 77 16.52 4.46 13.44
C LYS A 77 17.47 4.51 14.64
N ALA A 78 16.94 4.62 15.86
CA ALA A 78 17.75 4.62 17.08
C ALA A 78 18.63 3.37 17.21
N ARG A 79 18.11 2.19 16.86
CA ARG A 79 18.90 0.95 16.84
C ARG A 79 19.99 0.96 15.78
N ALA A 80 19.69 1.48 14.58
CA ALA A 80 20.65 1.58 13.49
C ALA A 80 21.79 2.55 13.84
N GLU A 81 21.47 3.70 14.42
CA GLU A 81 22.45 4.67 14.93
C GLU A 81 23.29 4.11 16.07
N ALA A 82 22.68 3.40 17.01
CA ALA A 82 23.42 2.76 18.09
C ALA A 82 24.39 1.70 17.54
N ARG A 83 23.99 0.96 16.50
CA ARG A 83 24.86 -0.01 15.82
C ARG A 83 26.02 0.66 15.10
N SER A 84 25.79 1.75 14.37
CA SER A 84 26.88 2.48 13.70
C SER A 84 27.86 3.11 14.68
N LYS A 85 27.38 3.51 15.86
CA LYS A 85 28.20 4.02 16.97
C LYS A 85 28.89 2.93 17.81
N GLY A 86 28.66 1.64 17.50
CA GLY A 86 29.23 0.52 18.28
C GLY A 86 28.68 0.40 19.71
N LEU A 87 27.51 0.99 20.00
CA LEU A 87 26.87 0.88 21.31
C LEU A 87 26.27 -0.51 21.51
N ILE A 88 26.31 -1.00 22.75
CA ILE A 88 25.73 -2.29 23.14
C ILE A 88 24.21 -2.16 23.37
N HIS A 89 23.78 -1.00 23.87
CA HIS A 89 22.40 -0.71 24.24
C HIS A 89 21.87 0.54 23.55
N TYR A 90 20.55 0.63 23.44
CA TYR A 90 19.85 1.81 22.93
C TYR A 90 18.47 1.96 23.57
N THR A 91 17.93 3.18 23.51
CA THR A 91 16.57 3.49 23.96
C THR A 91 15.56 3.10 22.88
N GLY A 92 14.84 2.01 23.11
CA GLY A 92 13.78 1.51 22.22
C GLY A 92 12.38 1.66 22.81
N CYS A 93 11.43 0.94 22.23
CA CYS A 93 10.07 0.88 22.77
C CYS A 93 10.05 0.26 24.17
N LYS A 94 9.09 0.69 25.00
CA LYS A 94 8.88 0.14 26.35
C LYS A 94 8.65 -1.37 26.29
N CYS A 95 9.33 -2.11 27.15
CA CYS A 95 9.16 -3.54 27.30
C CYS A 95 7.77 -3.84 27.85
N ARG A 96 7.04 -4.78 27.23
CA ARG A 96 5.70 -5.20 27.69
C ARG A 96 5.72 -5.90 29.06
N THR A 97 6.86 -6.40 29.51
CA THR A 97 7.00 -7.16 30.77
C THR A 97 7.42 -6.28 31.94
N CYS A 98 8.45 -5.44 31.77
CA CYS A 98 9.01 -4.63 32.86
C CYS A 98 8.94 -3.12 32.63
N GLY A 99 8.41 -2.65 31.50
CA GLY A 99 8.24 -1.23 31.20
C GLY A 99 9.51 -0.48 30.76
N SER A 100 10.71 -1.03 30.95
CA SER A 100 11.94 -0.35 30.57
C SER A 100 12.13 -0.22 29.06
N SER A 101 12.81 0.85 28.65
CA SER A 101 13.10 1.18 27.25
C SER A 101 14.49 0.72 26.79
N ASN A 102 15.37 0.29 27.71
CA ASN A 102 16.72 -0.15 27.38
C ASN A 102 16.73 -1.53 26.70
N LYS A 103 17.24 -1.56 25.47
CA LYS A 103 17.28 -2.76 24.62
C LYS A 103 18.67 -3.03 24.08
N PHE A 104 19.00 -4.29 23.88
CA PHE A 104 20.25 -4.70 23.22
C PHE A 104 20.24 -4.37 21.73
N VAL A 105 21.31 -3.79 21.22
CA VAL A 105 21.47 -3.48 19.79
C VAL A 105 21.52 -4.76 18.95
N SER A 106 22.16 -5.83 19.46
CA SER A 106 22.29 -7.11 18.76
C SER A 106 20.96 -7.83 18.58
N THR A 107 20.17 -7.98 19.65
CA THR A 107 18.97 -8.84 19.67
C THR A 107 17.64 -8.09 19.81
N ASN A 108 17.63 -6.77 20.03
CA ASN A 108 16.42 -5.98 20.35
C ASN A 108 15.64 -6.53 21.58
N SER A 109 16.29 -7.34 22.40
CA SER A 109 15.71 -7.85 23.64
C SER A 109 15.85 -6.80 24.75
N CYS A 110 14.90 -6.81 25.69
CA CYS A 110 14.96 -5.94 26.86
C CYS A 110 16.15 -6.34 27.74
N VAL A 111 16.96 -5.35 28.14
CA VAL A 111 18.17 -5.57 28.95
C VAL A 111 17.82 -6.16 30.31
N GLU A 112 16.83 -5.59 31.00
CA GLU A 112 16.43 -6.02 32.34
C GLU A 112 15.82 -7.42 32.34
N CYS A 113 14.88 -7.69 31.42
CA CYS A 113 14.29 -9.02 31.32
C CYS A 113 15.32 -10.09 31.00
N ASN A 114 16.32 -9.78 30.17
CA ASN A 114 17.40 -10.70 29.89
C ASN A 114 18.28 -10.93 31.13
N ARG A 115 18.64 -9.85 31.85
CA ARG A 115 19.38 -9.94 33.12
C ARG A 115 18.65 -10.78 34.17
N SER A 116 17.34 -10.57 34.35
CA SER A 116 16.52 -11.35 35.29
C SER A 116 16.43 -12.83 34.88
N LYS A 117 16.33 -13.12 33.58
CA LYS A 117 16.37 -14.50 33.08
C LYS A 117 17.74 -15.15 33.30
N ALA A 118 18.82 -14.41 33.07
CA ALA A 118 20.18 -14.90 33.31
C ALA A 118 20.39 -15.22 34.80
N ALA A 119 19.96 -14.35 35.71
CA ALA A 119 20.03 -14.59 37.16
C ALA A 119 19.27 -15.87 37.57
N LYS A 120 18.05 -16.08 37.06
CA LYS A 120 17.27 -17.30 37.30
C LYS A 120 17.94 -18.57 36.77
N ARG A 121 18.62 -18.49 35.63
CA ARG A 121 19.39 -19.63 35.08
C ARG A 121 20.57 -19.99 35.98
N MET A 122 21.24 -18.99 36.55
CA MET A 122 22.37 -19.20 37.45
C MET A 122 21.93 -19.80 38.80
N SER A 123 20.83 -19.32 39.39
CA SER A 123 20.29 -19.89 40.63
C SER A 123 19.87 -21.36 40.45
N ASN A 124 19.22 -21.68 39.33
CA ASN A 124 18.78 -23.04 39.06
C ASN A 124 19.94 -24.01 38.76
N LYS A 125 21.08 -23.50 38.26
CA LYS A 125 22.28 -24.31 38.04
C LYS A 125 22.96 -24.66 39.37
N GLY A 126 23.02 -23.71 40.31
CA GLY A 126 23.54 -23.95 41.66
C GLY A 126 22.66 -24.87 42.50
N ALA A 127 21.34 -24.87 42.29
CA ALA A 127 20.41 -25.76 43.00
C ALA A 127 20.39 -27.20 42.47
N LYS A 128 21.04 -27.48 41.33
CA LYS A 128 21.12 -28.81 40.70
C LYS A 128 22.52 -29.43 40.73
N ALA A 129 23.50 -28.70 41.28
CA ALA A 129 24.86 -29.16 41.50
C ALA A 129 25.00 -29.60 42.95
#